data_AF-A0A8S8XR88-F1
#
_entry.id   AF-A0A8S8XR88-F1
#
_cell.length_a   1.000
_cell.length_b   1.000
_cell.length_c   1.000
_cell.angle_alpha   90.00
_cell.angle_beta   90.00
_cell.angle_gamma   90.00
#
_symmetry.space_group_name_H-M   'P 1'
#
loop_
_entity.id
_entity.type
_entity.pdbx_description
1 polymer ?
#
loop_
_entity_poly.entity_id
_entity_poly.type
_entity_poly.pdbx_seq_one_letter_code
_entity_poly.pdbx_strand_id
1 'polypeptide(L)'
;MKSSKITEGDCLTTKQSVLDKWFLRQDIINQLLESGEESESAAKFAERIMPVVEAEESEYQSLEDPFDRSVALVLSLVKDQELNPWDVDLSTFLKVFTKRVRLESDKLNLPACGRLIRMSWEVLNQQAIVLFDRVQSLDQEDDWEDEVNFGWESDYDDQDYLFTASILDGDVDEILPSLFDERIRREEGRPVTLGELLSAFKDAADDAEELKIREENRIAHQAELGEYLNNVGGRMHNEDLEGDIFRCWTALRRTCEKYDSSKVKVIDVISELGQILEHENGIEVQGYDEEAKVASFIASLFLTHRGFALISQDEVPYGDIMLEDLWPNIADFDEVNLRIEEKKRLQSDANSSEETGSVQFAKKRAEKLRLKEEKERLAKEQELALQESEALEEHDWLVE
;
A
#
# COMPACT_ATOMS: atom_id res chain seq x y z
N MET A 1 -25.03 4.11 -73.25
CA MET A 1 -23.61 4.04 -72.84
C MET A 1 -23.01 5.43 -73.00
N LYS A 2 -23.08 6.27 -71.97
CA LYS A 2 -22.36 7.55 -71.93
C LYS A 2 -21.07 7.29 -71.15
N SER A 3 -19.96 7.27 -71.88
CA SER A 3 -18.62 7.18 -71.30
C SER A 3 -18.31 8.52 -70.64
N SER A 4 -18.37 8.57 -69.31
CA SER A 4 -17.88 9.70 -68.52
C SER A 4 -16.36 9.74 -68.63
N LYS A 5 -15.83 10.74 -69.36
CA LYS A 5 -14.41 11.05 -69.36
C LYS A 5 -14.04 11.55 -67.96
N ILE A 6 -13.29 10.74 -67.22
CA ILE A 6 -12.59 11.16 -66.01
C ILE A 6 -11.53 12.16 -66.46
N THR A 7 -11.70 13.42 -66.06
CA THR A 7 -10.77 14.51 -66.36
C THR A 7 -9.51 14.39 -65.51
N GLU A 8 -8.33 14.70 -66.06
CA GLU A 8 -7.02 14.57 -65.39
C GLU A 8 -6.93 15.35 -64.06
N GLY A 9 -7.77 16.37 -63.87
CA GLY A 9 -7.91 17.10 -62.60
C GLY A 9 -8.45 16.25 -61.44
N ASP A 10 -9.47 15.42 -61.68
CA ASP A 10 -10.05 14.56 -60.62
C ASP A 10 -9.06 13.49 -60.16
N CYS A 11 -8.13 13.09 -61.04
CA CYS A 11 -7.09 12.12 -60.76
C CYS A 11 -5.92 12.72 -59.94
N LEU A 12 -5.75 14.04 -59.96
CA LEU A 12 -4.73 14.76 -59.17
C LEU A 12 -5.24 15.07 -57.76
N THR A 13 -6.48 15.55 -57.62
CA THR A 13 -7.11 15.82 -56.32
C THR A 13 -7.29 14.54 -55.49
N THR A 14 -7.67 13.43 -56.13
CA THR A 14 -7.77 12.13 -55.44
C THR A 14 -6.40 11.60 -55.01
N LYS A 15 -5.34 11.77 -55.80
CA LYS A 15 -3.98 11.36 -55.41
C LYS A 15 -3.41 12.21 -54.28
N GLN A 16 -3.66 13.52 -54.27
CA GLN A 16 -3.28 14.39 -53.15
C GLN A 16 -4.00 13.99 -51.86
N SER A 17 -5.31 13.75 -51.92
CA SER A 17 -6.07 13.29 -50.74
C SER A 17 -5.60 11.94 -50.18
N VAL A 18 -5.12 11.03 -51.03
CA VAL A 18 -4.59 9.72 -50.61
C VAL A 18 -3.19 9.84 -50.01
N LEU A 19 -2.35 10.75 -50.55
CA LEU A 19 -1.06 11.08 -49.97
C LEU A 19 -1.24 11.74 -48.59
N ASP A 20 -2.16 12.68 -48.45
CA ASP A 20 -2.46 13.34 -47.18
C ASP A 20 -2.92 12.34 -46.10
N LYS A 21 -3.72 11.33 -46.48
CA LYS A 21 -4.14 10.24 -45.58
C LYS A 21 -2.96 9.38 -45.12
N TRP A 22 -2.10 8.99 -46.05
CA TRP A 22 -0.92 8.17 -45.73
C TRP A 22 0.06 8.95 -44.85
N PHE A 23 0.24 10.24 -45.13
CA PHE A 23 1.08 11.13 -44.33
C PHE A 23 0.51 11.32 -42.92
N LEU A 24 -0.79 11.59 -42.77
CA LEU A 24 -1.43 11.70 -41.46
C LEU A 24 -1.30 10.40 -40.65
N ARG A 25 -1.51 9.25 -41.30
CA ARG A 25 -1.31 7.93 -40.66
C ARG A 25 0.12 7.78 -40.14
N GLN A 26 1.10 8.07 -41.00
CA GLN A 26 2.50 7.92 -40.65
C GLN A 26 2.94 8.92 -39.57
N ASP A 27 2.41 10.15 -39.62
CA ASP A 27 2.68 11.19 -38.62
C ASP A 27 2.16 10.77 -37.23
N ILE A 28 0.93 10.28 -37.15
CA ILE A 28 0.35 9.74 -35.91
C ILE A 28 1.19 8.58 -35.36
N ILE A 29 1.59 7.63 -36.22
CA ILE A 29 2.42 6.50 -35.79
C ILE A 29 3.78 6.98 -35.29
N ASN A 30 4.43 7.90 -35.99
CA ASN A 30 5.73 8.43 -35.60
C ASN A 30 5.65 9.18 -34.25
N GLN A 31 4.61 10.00 -34.05
CA GLN A 31 4.39 10.74 -32.82
C GLN A 31 4.11 9.80 -31.63
N LEU A 32 3.27 8.77 -31.80
CA LEU A 32 3.00 7.79 -30.74
C LEU A 32 4.23 6.93 -30.41
N LEU A 33 5.09 6.65 -31.40
CA LEU A 33 6.37 5.99 -31.14
C LEU A 33 7.35 6.91 -30.41
N GLU A 34 7.33 8.22 -30.70
CA GLU A 34 8.14 9.23 -30.00
C GLU A 34 7.68 9.41 -28.54
N SER A 35 6.38 9.31 -28.26
CA SER A 35 5.81 9.34 -26.91
C SER A 35 6.06 8.05 -26.10
N GLY A 36 6.57 7.00 -26.74
CA GLY A 36 6.99 5.76 -26.09
C GLY A 36 5.96 4.63 -26.10
N GLU A 37 4.94 4.70 -26.96
CA GLU A 37 3.94 3.64 -27.10
C GLU A 37 4.47 2.40 -27.84
N GLU A 38 3.83 1.26 -27.58
CA GLU A 38 4.06 0.04 -28.34
C GLU A 38 3.63 0.22 -29.80
N SER A 39 4.50 -0.22 -30.73
CA SER A 39 4.25 -0.10 -32.18
C SER A 39 2.94 -0.73 -32.64
N GLU A 40 2.47 -1.79 -31.97
CA GLU A 40 1.19 -2.44 -32.29
C GLU A 40 -0.01 -1.58 -31.85
N SER A 41 0.08 -0.91 -30.69
CA SER A 41 -0.95 -0.01 -30.17
C SER A 41 -1.09 1.24 -31.06
N ALA A 42 0.05 1.84 -31.44
CA ALA A 42 0.09 2.99 -32.34
C ALA A 42 -0.52 2.67 -33.71
N ALA A 43 -0.23 1.49 -34.26
CA ALA A 43 -0.82 1.04 -35.52
C ALA A 43 -2.34 0.83 -35.42
N LYS A 44 -2.82 0.19 -34.35
CA LYS A 44 -4.26 -0.01 -34.09
C LYS A 44 -4.99 1.32 -33.95
N PHE A 45 -4.40 2.27 -33.25
CA PHE A 45 -4.97 3.60 -33.09
C PHE A 45 -5.08 4.33 -34.43
N ALA A 46 -3.99 4.38 -35.20
CA ALA A 46 -4.01 4.99 -36.52
C ALA A 46 -5.06 4.34 -37.42
N GLU A 47 -5.18 3.01 -37.40
CA GLU A 47 -6.20 2.28 -38.18
C GLU A 47 -7.65 2.55 -37.71
N ARG A 48 -7.87 2.81 -36.42
CA ARG A 48 -9.18 3.21 -35.86
C ARG A 48 -9.59 4.62 -36.31
N ILE A 49 -8.63 5.54 -36.43
CA ILE A 49 -8.92 6.93 -36.80
C ILE A 49 -9.12 7.13 -38.31
N MET A 50 -8.51 6.30 -39.17
CA MET A 50 -8.68 6.44 -40.62
C MET A 50 -10.16 6.44 -41.09
N PRO A 51 -11.04 5.53 -40.64
CA PRO A 51 -12.47 5.58 -40.97
C PRO A 51 -13.16 6.87 -40.51
N VAL A 52 -12.74 7.44 -39.38
CA VAL A 52 -13.28 8.70 -38.85
C VAL A 52 -12.84 9.89 -39.70
N VAL A 53 -11.61 9.87 -40.23
CA VAL A 53 -11.14 10.85 -41.21
C VAL A 53 -11.91 10.74 -42.53
N GLU A 54 -12.38 9.54 -42.89
CA GLU A 54 -13.14 9.31 -44.12
C GLU A 54 -14.62 9.66 -44.03
N ALA A 55 -15.21 9.57 -42.84
CA ALA A 55 -16.59 9.99 -42.62
C ALA A 55 -16.72 11.49 -42.93
N GLU A 56 -17.77 11.88 -43.65
CA GLU A 56 -18.07 13.29 -43.94
C GLU A 56 -18.75 13.97 -42.73
N GLU A 57 -18.75 15.31 -42.70
CA GLU A 57 -19.28 16.15 -41.60
C GLU A 57 -20.71 15.79 -41.13
N SER A 58 -21.53 15.21 -42.01
CA SER A 58 -22.89 14.77 -41.70
C SER A 58 -22.96 13.43 -40.96
N GLU A 59 -21.89 12.63 -40.95
CA GLU A 59 -21.83 11.29 -40.36
C GLU A 59 -21.20 11.29 -38.96
N TYR A 60 -20.52 12.37 -38.55
CA TYR A 60 -19.90 12.47 -37.22
C TYR A 60 -20.92 12.43 -36.08
N GLN A 61 -22.15 12.92 -36.31
CA GLN A 61 -23.22 12.83 -35.30
C GLN A 61 -23.77 11.41 -35.13
N SER A 62 -23.50 10.51 -36.09
CA SER A 62 -23.92 9.10 -36.04
C SER A 62 -22.87 8.15 -35.47
N LEU A 63 -21.66 8.63 -35.17
CA LEU A 63 -20.64 7.81 -34.51
C LEU A 63 -21.10 7.39 -33.11
N GLU A 64 -21.03 6.08 -32.84
CA GLU A 64 -21.49 5.49 -31.57
C GLU A 64 -20.57 5.90 -30.41
N ASP A 65 -19.26 5.90 -30.65
CA ASP A 65 -18.26 6.14 -29.63
C ASP A 65 -18.06 7.65 -29.32
N PRO A 66 -18.12 8.07 -28.04
CA PRO A 66 -17.86 9.46 -27.65
C PRO A 66 -16.43 9.93 -27.94
N PHE A 67 -15.44 9.03 -27.95
CA PHE A 67 -14.05 9.37 -28.23
C PHE A 67 -13.84 9.64 -29.74
N ASP A 68 -14.34 8.77 -30.61
CA ASP A 68 -14.28 8.97 -32.06
C ASP A 68 -15.00 10.27 -32.49
N ARG A 69 -16.10 10.64 -31.80
CA ARG A 69 -16.79 11.93 -31.98
C ARG A 69 -15.93 13.14 -31.64
N SER A 70 -15.15 13.07 -30.56
CA SER A 70 -14.21 14.15 -30.21
C SER A 70 -13.03 14.25 -31.16
N VAL A 71 -12.54 13.13 -31.72
CA VAL A 71 -11.50 13.17 -32.76
C VAL A 71 -12.06 13.79 -34.04
N ALA A 72 -13.25 13.39 -34.46
CA ALA A 72 -13.95 13.97 -35.61
C ALA A 72 -14.14 15.48 -35.44
N LEU A 73 -14.47 15.93 -34.22
CA LEU A 73 -14.58 17.35 -33.89
C LEU A 73 -13.25 18.08 -34.13
N VAL A 74 -12.12 17.56 -33.63
CA VAL A 74 -10.79 18.16 -33.85
C VAL A 74 -10.47 18.26 -35.34
N LEU A 75 -10.70 17.18 -36.09
CA LEU A 75 -10.50 17.15 -37.55
C LEU A 75 -11.38 18.15 -38.29
N SER A 76 -12.66 18.26 -37.91
CA SER A 76 -13.60 19.23 -38.49
C SER A 76 -13.15 20.67 -38.25
N LEU A 77 -12.60 20.98 -37.07
CA LEU A 77 -12.16 22.33 -36.75
C LEU A 77 -10.94 22.75 -37.55
N VAL A 78 -10.00 21.84 -37.76
CA VAL A 78 -8.80 22.12 -38.57
C VAL A 78 -9.20 22.35 -40.03
N LYS A 79 -10.18 21.60 -40.53
CA LYS A 79 -10.72 21.75 -41.87
C LYS A 79 -11.58 23.02 -42.05
N ASP A 80 -12.47 23.30 -41.10
CA ASP A 80 -13.42 24.44 -41.13
C ASP A 80 -12.72 25.80 -41.07
N GLN A 81 -11.60 25.88 -40.35
CA GLN A 81 -10.89 27.14 -40.10
C GLN A 81 -9.68 27.37 -41.01
N GLU A 82 -9.48 26.51 -42.02
CA GLU A 82 -8.31 26.53 -42.90
C GLU A 82 -6.99 26.58 -42.08
N LEU A 83 -6.96 25.91 -40.93
CA LEU A 83 -5.76 25.83 -40.11
C LEU A 83 -4.75 24.93 -40.80
N ASN A 84 -3.48 25.34 -40.80
CA ASN A 84 -2.41 24.55 -41.37
C ASN A 84 -2.24 23.24 -40.56
N PRO A 85 -2.36 22.04 -41.16
CA PRO A 85 -2.23 20.78 -40.43
C PRO A 85 -0.82 20.52 -39.87
N TRP A 86 0.18 21.22 -40.40
CA TRP A 86 1.59 21.10 -40.05
C TRP A 86 2.06 22.16 -39.05
N ASP A 87 1.25 23.20 -38.83
CA ASP A 87 1.53 24.30 -37.90
C ASP A 87 0.21 24.86 -37.38
N VAL A 88 -0.31 24.22 -36.33
CA VAL A 88 -1.62 24.56 -35.76
C VAL A 88 -1.45 25.64 -34.69
N ASP A 89 -2.09 26.81 -34.89
CA ASP A 89 -2.21 27.83 -33.85
C ASP A 89 -3.12 27.34 -32.72
N LEU A 90 -2.48 26.84 -31.65
CA LEU A 90 -3.12 26.35 -30.44
C LEU A 90 -4.05 27.39 -29.78
N SER A 91 -3.75 28.69 -29.89
CA SER A 91 -4.51 29.74 -29.23
C SER A 91 -5.88 29.96 -29.90
N THR A 92 -5.91 29.92 -31.23
CA THR A 92 -7.14 30.01 -32.02
C THR A 92 -7.91 28.69 -31.95
N PHE A 93 -7.20 27.57 -32.07
CA PHE A 93 -7.75 26.23 -31.90
C PHE A 93 -8.50 26.09 -30.56
N LEU A 94 -7.86 26.40 -29.43
CA LEU A 94 -8.49 26.27 -28.11
C LEU A 94 -9.72 27.15 -27.94
N LYS A 95 -9.72 28.38 -28.46
CA LYS A 95 -10.89 29.28 -28.39
C LYS A 95 -12.10 28.70 -29.10
N VAL A 96 -11.88 28.01 -30.22
CA VAL A 96 -12.94 27.48 -31.07
C VAL A 96 -13.37 26.10 -30.56
N PHE A 97 -12.40 25.26 -30.20
CA PHE A 97 -12.61 23.95 -29.58
C PHE A 97 -13.42 24.07 -28.29
N THR A 98 -13.04 24.94 -27.36
CA THR A 98 -13.78 25.14 -26.10
C THR A 98 -15.21 25.65 -26.31
N LYS A 99 -15.43 26.51 -27.33
CA LYS A 99 -16.79 26.95 -27.70
C LYS A 99 -17.63 25.78 -28.20
N ARG A 100 -17.07 24.90 -29.04
CA ARG A 100 -17.80 23.79 -29.64
C ARG A 100 -18.06 22.65 -28.65
N VAL A 101 -17.09 22.34 -27.77
CA VAL A 101 -17.27 21.40 -26.65
C VAL A 101 -18.40 21.84 -25.71
N ARG A 102 -18.57 23.14 -25.48
CA ARG A 102 -19.69 23.67 -24.68
C ARG A 102 -21.05 23.50 -25.35
N LEU A 103 -21.12 23.48 -26.67
CA LEU A 103 -22.36 23.31 -27.43
C LEU A 103 -22.76 21.83 -27.55
N GLU A 104 -21.78 20.92 -27.61
CA GLU A 104 -21.97 19.49 -27.87
C GLU A 104 -21.66 18.62 -26.63
N SER A 105 -21.81 19.16 -25.43
CA SER A 105 -21.31 18.57 -24.16
C SER A 105 -21.77 17.14 -23.89
N ASP A 106 -23.02 16.81 -24.25
CA ASP A 106 -23.65 15.53 -23.87
C ASP A 106 -23.22 14.37 -24.77
N LYS A 107 -22.59 14.66 -25.91
CA LYS A 107 -22.21 13.68 -26.93
C LYS A 107 -20.72 13.36 -26.94
N LEU A 108 -19.90 14.12 -26.20
CA LEU A 108 -18.45 14.07 -26.26
C LEU A 108 -17.85 13.44 -25.00
N ASN A 109 -16.63 12.93 -25.11
CA ASN A 109 -15.84 12.51 -23.95
C ASN A 109 -15.31 13.75 -23.20
N LEU A 110 -16.12 14.30 -22.29
CA LEU A 110 -15.78 15.50 -21.51
C LEU A 110 -14.47 15.36 -20.70
N PRO A 111 -14.20 14.23 -20.01
CA PRO A 111 -12.91 14.03 -19.34
C PRO A 111 -11.70 14.15 -20.28
N ALA A 112 -11.74 13.48 -21.44
CA ALA A 112 -10.65 13.53 -22.42
C ALA A 112 -10.51 14.93 -23.02
N CYS A 113 -11.62 15.59 -23.41
CA CYS A 113 -11.60 16.95 -23.92
C CYS A 113 -11.06 17.96 -22.90
N GLY A 114 -11.43 17.82 -21.61
CA GLY A 114 -10.91 18.65 -20.53
C GLY A 114 -9.41 18.47 -20.33
N ARG A 115 -8.92 17.23 -20.39
CA ARG A 115 -7.48 16.94 -20.30
C ARG A 115 -6.71 17.44 -21.52
N LEU A 116 -7.26 17.35 -22.73
CA LEU A 116 -6.65 17.98 -23.92
C LEU A 116 -6.55 19.50 -23.75
N ILE A 117 -7.60 20.17 -23.27
CA ILE A 117 -7.55 21.62 -23.01
C ILE A 117 -6.44 21.96 -22.02
N ARG A 118 -6.28 21.15 -20.96
CA ARG A 118 -5.20 21.32 -19.98
C ARG A 118 -3.83 21.17 -20.63
N MET A 119 -3.61 20.13 -21.44
CA MET A 119 -2.31 19.89 -22.07
C MET A 119 -1.97 20.96 -23.11
N SER A 120 -2.93 21.36 -23.94
CA SER A 120 -2.72 22.49 -24.86
C SER A 120 -2.40 23.79 -24.11
N TRP A 121 -2.99 24.02 -22.93
CA TRP A 121 -2.62 25.14 -22.07
C TRP A 121 -1.20 25.01 -21.50
N GLU A 122 -0.79 23.81 -21.09
CA GLU A 122 0.58 23.55 -20.59
C GLU A 122 1.63 23.83 -21.66
N VAL A 123 1.39 23.39 -22.90
CA VAL A 123 2.27 23.68 -24.04
C VAL A 123 2.33 25.19 -24.32
N LEU A 124 1.18 25.87 -24.39
CA LEU A 124 1.14 27.33 -24.56
C LEU A 124 1.86 28.07 -23.43
N ASN A 125 1.72 27.60 -22.19
CA ASN A 125 2.38 28.18 -21.03
C ASN A 125 3.90 27.95 -21.08
N GLN A 126 4.35 26.76 -21.49
CA GLN A 126 5.78 26.49 -21.71
C GLN A 126 6.35 27.35 -22.83
N GLN A 127 5.62 27.49 -23.95
CA GLN A 127 6.01 28.39 -25.03
C GLN A 127 6.14 29.84 -24.53
N ALA A 128 5.17 30.32 -23.72
CA ALA A 128 5.23 31.65 -23.13
C ALA A 128 6.39 31.83 -22.16
N ILE A 129 6.73 30.81 -21.34
CA ILE A 129 7.90 30.84 -20.46
C ILE A 129 9.19 30.92 -21.26
N VAL A 130 9.35 30.09 -22.30
CA VAL A 130 10.55 30.12 -23.16
C VAL A 130 10.69 31.47 -23.87
N LEU A 131 9.57 32.07 -24.29
CA LEU A 131 9.56 33.42 -24.84
C LEU A 131 9.97 34.46 -23.78
N PHE A 132 9.49 34.32 -22.54
CA PHE A 132 9.85 35.21 -21.44
C PHE A 132 11.34 35.13 -21.07
N ASP A 133 11.88 33.92 -20.89
CA ASP A 133 13.29 33.70 -20.60
C ASP A 133 14.18 34.29 -21.69
N ARG A 134 13.77 34.17 -22.96
CA ARG A 134 14.47 34.77 -24.11
C ARG A 134 14.44 36.30 -24.09
N VAL A 135 13.32 36.91 -23.72
CA VAL A 135 13.22 38.36 -23.58
C VAL A 135 14.11 38.83 -22.43
N GLN A 136 14.11 38.13 -21.30
CA GLN A 136 14.94 38.47 -20.15
C GLN A 136 16.44 38.28 -20.43
N SER A 137 16.84 37.29 -21.24
CA SER A 137 18.25 37.10 -21.63
C SER A 137 18.74 38.22 -22.55
N LEU A 138 17.89 38.78 -23.40
CA LEU A 138 18.25 39.93 -24.24
C LEU A 138 18.52 41.19 -23.39
N ASP A 139 17.71 41.42 -22.35
CA ASP A 139 17.93 42.53 -21.40
C ASP A 139 19.23 42.37 -20.58
N GLN A 140 19.79 41.15 -20.48
CA GLN A 140 21.06 40.88 -19.80
C GLN A 140 22.29 40.91 -20.72
N GLU A 141 22.13 40.76 -22.04
CA GLU A 141 23.24 40.86 -23.00
C GLU A 141 23.75 42.31 -23.15
N ASP A 142 22.91 43.32 -22.91
CA ASP A 142 23.31 44.75 -22.91
C ASP A 142 24.31 45.10 -21.78
N ASP A 143 24.39 44.32 -20.71
CA ASP A 143 25.37 44.54 -19.62
C ASP A 143 26.79 44.01 -19.97
N TRP A 144 26.97 43.29 -21.08
CA TRP A 144 28.29 42.81 -21.54
C TRP A 144 29.02 43.81 -22.43
N GLU A 145 28.37 44.90 -22.87
CA GLU A 145 29.01 45.95 -23.67
C GLU A 145 29.98 46.83 -22.86
N ASP A 146 29.86 46.88 -21.52
CA ASP A 146 30.70 47.75 -20.70
C ASP A 146 32.09 47.18 -20.35
N GLU A 147 32.37 45.89 -20.60
CA GLU A 147 33.68 45.27 -20.27
C GLU A 147 34.57 44.98 -21.51
N VAL A 148 34.06 45.12 -22.73
CA VAL A 148 34.84 44.91 -23.98
C VAL A 148 35.13 46.24 -24.70
N ASN A 149 35.61 47.23 -23.94
CA ASN A 149 36.22 48.43 -24.51
C ASN A 149 37.66 48.18 -24.98
N PHE A 150 37.86 47.19 -25.87
CA PHE A 150 39.18 46.85 -26.41
C PHE A 150 39.11 46.59 -27.92
N GLY A 151 39.16 47.66 -28.73
CA GLY A 151 39.51 47.55 -30.14
C GLY A 151 38.61 48.23 -31.18
N TRP A 152 37.57 48.96 -30.79
CA TRP A 152 36.63 49.62 -31.73
C TRP A 152 37.17 50.85 -32.48
N GLU A 153 38.48 51.13 -32.42
CA GLU A 153 39.10 52.27 -33.11
C GLU A 153 40.02 51.86 -34.27
N SER A 154 40.25 50.56 -34.51
CA SER A 154 41.33 50.14 -35.42
C SER A 154 40.91 49.84 -36.85
N ASP A 155 39.74 49.23 -37.09
CA ASP A 155 39.45 48.66 -38.41
C ASP A 155 38.17 49.28 -38.98
N TYR A 156 38.28 50.52 -39.48
CA TYR A 156 37.28 51.03 -40.42
C TYR A 156 37.38 50.15 -41.68
N ASP A 157 36.46 49.22 -41.86
CA ASP A 157 36.35 48.46 -43.10
C ASP A 157 35.92 49.45 -44.20
N ASP A 158 36.75 49.58 -45.24
CA ASP A 158 36.43 50.41 -46.41
C ASP A 158 35.07 50.01 -47.01
N GLN A 159 34.63 48.76 -46.85
CA GLN A 159 33.31 48.29 -47.25
C GLN A 159 32.17 48.93 -46.45
N ASP A 160 32.32 49.13 -45.14
CA ASP A 160 31.30 49.74 -44.28
C ASP A 160 31.18 51.26 -44.56
N TYR A 161 32.30 51.91 -44.84
CA TYR A 161 32.30 53.29 -45.32
C TYR A 161 31.61 53.42 -46.68
N LEU A 162 31.88 52.52 -47.62
CA LEU A 162 31.22 52.50 -48.93
C LEU A 162 29.72 52.22 -48.82
N PHE A 163 29.31 51.32 -47.92
CA PHE A 163 27.90 51.03 -47.67
C PHE A 163 27.17 52.25 -47.09
N THR A 164 27.70 52.88 -46.04
CA THR A 164 27.08 54.07 -45.43
C THR A 164 27.05 55.27 -46.38
N ALA A 165 28.10 55.47 -47.19
CA ALA A 165 28.12 56.49 -48.23
C ALA A 165 27.07 56.22 -49.33
N SER A 166 26.92 54.96 -49.78
CA SER A 166 25.92 54.59 -50.79
C SER A 166 24.46 54.75 -50.32
N ILE A 167 24.23 54.59 -49.01
CA ILE A 167 22.94 54.89 -48.37
C ILE A 167 22.69 56.41 -48.36
N LEU A 168 23.72 57.21 -48.02
CA LEU A 168 23.60 58.67 -47.97
C LEU A 168 23.39 59.29 -49.37
N ASP A 169 24.04 58.72 -50.38
CA ASP A 169 23.91 59.14 -51.79
C ASP A 169 22.61 58.63 -52.44
N GLY A 170 21.84 57.77 -51.76
CA GLY A 170 20.52 57.31 -52.20
C GLY A 170 20.53 56.18 -53.24
N ASP A 171 21.67 55.55 -53.49
CA ASP A 171 21.83 54.48 -54.49
C ASP A 171 21.18 53.15 -54.05
N VAL A 172 20.83 53.02 -52.77
CA VAL A 172 20.32 51.78 -52.14
C VAL A 172 18.86 51.91 -51.67
N ASP A 173 18.17 53.01 -51.99
CA ASP A 173 16.79 53.30 -51.54
C ASP A 173 15.75 52.25 -51.97
N GLU A 174 16.00 51.50 -53.05
CA GLU A 174 15.13 50.39 -53.49
C GLU A 174 15.32 49.11 -52.67
N ILE A 175 16.51 48.89 -52.10
CA ILE A 175 16.89 47.66 -51.38
C ILE A 175 16.76 47.85 -49.87
N LEU A 176 16.90 49.08 -49.37
CA LEU A 176 16.78 49.42 -47.95
C LEU A 176 15.46 48.95 -47.31
N PRO A 177 14.28 49.14 -47.93
CA PRO A 177 13.03 48.61 -47.38
C PRO A 177 13.08 47.09 -47.18
N SER A 178 13.70 46.34 -48.10
CA SER A 178 13.85 44.88 -48.02
C SER A 178 14.86 44.41 -46.97
N LEU A 179 15.89 45.23 -46.70
CA LEU A 179 16.90 44.98 -45.64
C LEU A 179 16.32 45.14 -44.24
N PHE A 180 15.29 45.98 -44.09
CA PHE A 180 14.58 46.20 -42.83
C PHE A 180 13.24 45.45 -42.75
N ASP A 181 12.80 44.77 -43.83
CA ASP A 181 11.45 44.21 -43.93
C ASP A 181 11.21 43.07 -42.94
N GLU A 182 12.25 42.39 -42.47
CA GLU A 182 12.08 41.39 -41.42
C GLU A 182 13.26 41.44 -40.44
N ARG A 183 13.00 41.99 -39.23
CA ARG A 183 13.72 41.54 -38.04
C ARG A 183 13.60 40.02 -38.07
N ILE A 184 14.69 39.32 -38.37
CA ILE A 184 14.76 37.84 -38.37
C ILE A 184 14.20 37.38 -37.03
N ARG A 185 12.91 37.05 -37.02
CA ARG A 185 12.29 36.36 -35.91
C ARG A 185 12.80 34.95 -36.09
N ARG A 186 13.78 34.57 -35.27
CA ARG A 186 14.14 33.16 -35.15
C ARG A 186 12.84 32.43 -34.83
N GLU A 187 12.52 31.43 -35.65
CA GLU A 187 11.21 30.80 -35.63
C GLU A 187 10.83 30.42 -34.19
N GLU A 188 9.57 30.68 -33.88
CA GLU A 188 8.93 30.19 -32.66
C GLU A 188 9.14 28.67 -32.60
N GLY A 189 9.07 28.06 -31.40
CA GLY A 189 9.47 26.64 -31.21
C GLY A 189 8.80 25.66 -32.19
N ARG A 190 9.22 24.38 -32.17
CA ARG A 190 8.71 23.31 -33.07
C ARG A 190 7.19 23.47 -33.30
N PRO A 191 6.73 23.61 -34.55
CA PRO A 191 5.32 23.79 -34.84
C PRO A 191 4.55 22.53 -34.41
N VAL A 192 3.37 22.74 -33.85
CA VAL A 192 2.51 21.65 -33.37
C VAL A 192 1.74 21.08 -34.55
N THR A 193 1.93 19.79 -34.84
CA THR A 193 1.24 19.13 -35.96
C THR A 193 -0.13 18.57 -35.54
N LEU A 194 -1.00 18.35 -36.51
CA LEU A 194 -2.27 17.64 -36.30
C LEU A 194 -2.05 16.23 -35.72
N GLY A 195 -0.99 15.52 -36.14
CA GLY A 195 -0.64 14.21 -35.58
C GLY A 195 -0.28 14.29 -34.10
N GLU A 196 0.42 15.35 -33.69
CA GLU A 196 0.74 15.62 -32.28
C GLU A 196 -0.52 15.91 -31.46
N LEU A 197 -1.47 16.68 -32.00
CA LEU A 197 -2.77 16.93 -31.36
C LEU A 197 -3.60 15.65 -31.18
N LEU A 198 -3.61 14.77 -32.19
CA LEU A 198 -4.33 13.49 -32.14
C LEU A 198 -3.65 12.49 -31.20
N SER A 199 -2.32 12.47 -31.17
CA SER A 199 -1.53 11.70 -30.19
C SER A 199 -1.81 12.17 -28.77
N ALA A 200 -1.70 13.48 -28.52
CA ALA A 200 -2.00 14.07 -27.21
C ALA A 200 -3.47 13.83 -26.82
N PHE A 201 -4.40 13.84 -27.79
CA PHE A 201 -5.79 13.50 -27.49
C PHE A 201 -5.98 12.04 -27.08
N LYS A 202 -5.25 11.11 -27.71
CA LYS A 202 -5.22 9.70 -27.31
C LYS A 202 -4.71 9.55 -25.88
N ASP A 203 -3.56 10.14 -25.57
CA ASP A 203 -2.98 10.12 -24.23
C ASP A 203 -3.98 10.67 -23.18
N ALA A 204 -4.67 11.77 -23.53
CA ALA A 204 -5.71 12.35 -22.68
C ALA A 204 -6.88 11.40 -22.40
N ALA A 205 -7.24 10.57 -23.37
CA ALA A 205 -8.33 9.61 -23.24
C ALA A 205 -7.90 8.39 -22.42
N ASP A 206 -6.74 7.82 -22.71
CA ASP A 206 -6.19 6.68 -21.99
C ASP A 206 -6.01 7.01 -20.50
N ASP A 207 -5.50 8.22 -20.20
CA ASP A 207 -5.41 8.73 -18.83
C ASP A 207 -6.77 8.87 -18.12
N ALA A 208 -7.80 9.31 -18.85
CA ALA A 208 -9.14 9.47 -18.30
C ALA A 208 -9.79 8.10 -18.01
N GLU A 209 -9.55 7.11 -18.88
CA GLU A 209 -9.98 5.73 -18.67
C GLU A 209 -9.26 5.09 -17.47
N GLU A 210 -7.95 5.29 -17.35
CA GLU A 210 -7.18 4.78 -16.22
C GLU A 210 -7.69 5.34 -14.89
N LEU A 211 -8.02 6.64 -14.84
CA LEU A 211 -8.62 7.25 -13.65
C LEU A 211 -10.00 6.66 -13.32
N LYS A 212 -10.82 6.37 -14.33
CA LYS A 212 -12.12 5.73 -14.13
C LYS A 212 -11.95 4.34 -13.52
N ILE A 213 -11.01 3.54 -14.03
CA ILE A 213 -10.69 2.20 -13.51
C ILE A 213 -10.18 2.30 -12.06
N ARG A 214 -9.31 3.27 -11.76
CA ARG A 214 -8.83 3.49 -10.39
C ARG A 214 -9.95 3.85 -9.42
N GLU A 215 -10.90 4.68 -9.85
CA GLU A 215 -12.06 5.06 -9.03
C GLU A 215 -12.99 3.88 -8.79
N GLU A 216 -13.28 3.09 -9.82
CA GLU A 216 -14.06 1.86 -9.70
C GLU A 216 -13.41 0.86 -8.73
N ASN A 217 -12.09 0.68 -8.84
CA ASN A 217 -11.33 -0.14 -7.90
C ASN A 217 -11.37 0.42 -6.47
N ARG A 218 -11.32 1.74 -6.28
CA ARG A 218 -11.44 2.37 -4.97
C ARG A 218 -12.80 2.10 -4.34
N ILE A 219 -13.87 2.21 -5.10
CA ILE A 219 -15.25 1.95 -4.63
C ILE A 219 -15.42 0.46 -4.31
N ALA A 220 -14.93 -0.43 -5.17
CA ALA A 220 -14.99 -1.88 -4.95
C ALA A 220 -14.21 -2.28 -3.68
N HIS A 221 -12.99 -1.75 -3.52
CA HIS A 221 -12.18 -2.00 -2.33
C HIS A 221 -12.82 -1.43 -1.05
N GLN A 222 -13.45 -0.25 -1.13
CA GLN A 222 -14.20 0.31 0.00
C GLN A 222 -15.39 -0.58 0.40
N ALA A 223 -16.10 -1.16 -0.56
CA ALA A 223 -17.19 -2.09 -0.29
C ALA A 223 -16.67 -3.40 0.34
N GLU A 224 -15.57 -3.94 -0.19
CA GLU A 224 -14.90 -5.14 0.33
C GLU A 224 -14.41 -4.93 1.77
N LEU A 225 -13.76 -3.80 2.06
CA LEU A 225 -13.35 -3.43 3.42
C LEU A 225 -14.55 -3.28 4.36
N GLY A 226 -15.67 -2.72 3.89
CA GLY A 226 -16.91 -2.64 4.66
C GLY A 226 -17.43 -4.02 5.07
N GLU A 227 -17.41 -4.98 4.14
CA GLU A 227 -17.79 -6.37 4.41
C GLU A 227 -16.81 -7.05 5.38
N TYR A 228 -15.50 -6.88 5.19
CA TYR A 228 -14.50 -7.40 6.11
C TYR A 228 -14.68 -6.85 7.52
N LEU A 229 -14.85 -5.53 7.68
CA LEU A 229 -15.05 -4.89 8.99
C LEU A 229 -16.28 -5.43 9.71
N ASN A 230 -17.39 -5.65 8.98
CA ASN A 230 -18.60 -6.24 9.56
C ASN A 230 -18.38 -7.70 10.03
N ASN A 231 -17.46 -8.43 9.39
CA ASN A 231 -17.12 -9.81 9.72
C ASN A 231 -15.91 -9.96 10.70
N VAL A 232 -15.34 -8.85 11.19
CA VAL A 232 -14.26 -8.91 12.20
C VAL A 232 -14.77 -9.52 13.51
N GLY A 233 -16.03 -9.26 13.88
CA GLY A 233 -16.62 -9.75 15.13
C GLY A 233 -16.74 -11.29 15.20
N GLY A 234 -17.01 -11.97 14.09
CA GLY A 234 -17.10 -13.44 14.03
C GLY A 234 -15.75 -14.15 13.89
N ARG A 235 -14.72 -13.45 13.38
CA ARG A 235 -13.35 -14.01 13.22
C ARG A 235 -12.42 -13.68 14.38
N MET A 236 -12.84 -12.78 15.28
CA MET A 236 -12.13 -12.54 16.52
C MET A 236 -12.46 -13.67 17.49
N HIS A 237 -11.60 -14.69 17.52
CA HIS A 237 -11.67 -15.73 18.54
C HIS A 237 -11.63 -15.08 19.93
N ASN A 238 -12.75 -15.12 20.64
CA ASN A 238 -12.81 -14.68 22.03
C ASN A 238 -12.28 -15.82 22.91
N GLU A 239 -10.96 -15.91 23.08
CA GLU A 239 -10.33 -16.85 24.02
C GLU A 239 -10.56 -16.38 25.48
N ASP A 240 -11.79 -16.53 25.98
CA ASP A 240 -12.14 -16.28 27.38
C ASP A 240 -11.97 -17.57 28.22
N LEU A 241 -10.73 -17.81 28.65
CA LEU A 241 -10.37 -19.00 29.43
C LEU A 241 -11.14 -19.13 30.74
N GLU A 242 -11.46 -18.03 31.43
CA GLU A 242 -12.17 -18.08 32.71
C GLU A 242 -13.68 -18.32 32.48
N GLY A 243 -14.25 -17.68 31.45
CA GLY A 243 -15.59 -17.98 30.97
C GLY A 243 -15.77 -19.45 30.57
N ASP A 244 -14.78 -20.02 29.87
CA ASP A 244 -14.81 -21.43 29.48
C ASP A 244 -14.71 -22.38 30.68
N ILE A 245 -13.91 -22.06 31.70
CA ILE A 245 -13.87 -22.84 32.96
C ILE A 245 -15.25 -22.81 33.65
N PHE A 246 -15.89 -21.65 33.73
CA PHE A 246 -17.22 -21.50 34.32
C PHE A 246 -18.28 -22.29 33.54
N ARG A 247 -18.26 -22.21 32.21
CA ARG A 247 -19.16 -22.96 31.32
C ARG A 247 -18.97 -24.47 31.46
N CYS A 248 -17.72 -24.94 31.51
CA CYS A 248 -17.41 -26.36 31.73
C CYS A 248 -17.82 -26.85 33.12
N TRP A 249 -17.64 -26.04 34.17
CA TRP A 249 -18.14 -26.38 35.49
C TRP A 249 -19.67 -26.49 35.51
N THR A 250 -20.36 -25.56 34.87
CA THR A 250 -21.83 -25.59 34.72
C THR A 250 -22.30 -26.80 33.92
N ALA A 251 -21.60 -27.15 32.84
CA ALA A 251 -21.87 -28.35 32.06
C ALA A 251 -21.68 -29.63 32.90
N LEU A 252 -20.59 -29.72 33.67
CA LEU A 252 -20.33 -30.83 34.59
C LEU A 252 -21.45 -30.97 35.64
N ARG A 253 -21.92 -29.85 36.20
CA ARG A 253 -23.03 -29.86 37.17
C ARG A 253 -24.34 -30.36 36.55
N ARG A 254 -24.67 -29.87 35.35
CA ARG A 254 -25.87 -30.31 34.61
C ARG A 254 -25.82 -31.79 34.27
N THR A 255 -24.65 -32.33 33.92
CA THR A 255 -24.53 -33.77 33.67
C THR A 255 -24.59 -34.60 34.94
N CYS A 256 -23.97 -34.14 36.03
CA CYS A 256 -24.09 -34.79 37.35
C CYS A 256 -25.55 -34.86 37.82
N GLU A 257 -26.32 -33.78 37.63
CA GLU A 257 -27.76 -33.73 37.94
C GLU A 257 -28.58 -34.67 37.04
N LYS A 258 -28.23 -34.78 35.74
CA LYS A 258 -28.91 -35.68 34.79
C LYS A 258 -28.70 -37.16 35.12
N TYR A 259 -27.50 -37.53 35.59
CA TYR A 259 -27.12 -38.93 35.86
C TYR A 259 -27.23 -39.33 37.34
N ASP A 260 -27.63 -38.40 38.23
CA ASP A 260 -27.74 -38.60 39.69
C ASP A 260 -26.50 -39.29 40.30
N SER A 261 -25.32 -38.94 39.78
CA SER A 261 -24.04 -39.54 40.12
C SER A 261 -22.96 -38.46 40.18
N SER A 262 -22.10 -38.54 41.20
CA SER A 262 -20.95 -37.64 41.34
C SER A 262 -19.86 -37.88 40.29
N LYS A 263 -19.87 -39.05 39.64
CA LYS A 263 -18.89 -39.51 38.64
C LYS A 263 -19.57 -39.65 37.27
N VAL A 264 -19.09 -38.90 36.27
CA VAL A 264 -19.69 -38.80 34.92
C VAL A 264 -18.60 -38.93 33.84
N LYS A 265 -18.96 -39.38 32.64
CA LYS A 265 -18.02 -39.47 31.50
C LYS A 265 -17.73 -38.08 30.93
N VAL A 266 -16.47 -37.84 30.56
CA VAL A 266 -16.05 -36.56 29.93
C VAL A 266 -16.85 -36.28 28.65
N ILE A 267 -17.12 -37.31 27.84
CA ILE A 267 -17.81 -37.15 26.56
C ILE A 267 -19.22 -36.57 26.71
N ASP A 268 -19.91 -36.92 27.80
CA ASP A 268 -21.25 -36.40 28.09
C ASP A 268 -21.17 -34.93 28.50
N VAL A 269 -20.13 -34.54 29.25
CA VAL A 269 -19.86 -33.13 29.61
C VAL A 269 -19.54 -32.29 28.37
N ILE A 270 -18.78 -32.82 27.42
CA ILE A 270 -18.47 -32.15 26.15
C ILE A 270 -19.76 -31.89 25.36
N SER A 271 -20.68 -32.86 25.31
CA SER A 271 -21.93 -32.72 24.57
C SER A 271 -22.86 -31.64 25.17
N GLU A 272 -22.90 -31.52 26.50
CA GLU A 272 -23.66 -30.46 27.18
C GLU A 272 -23.00 -29.09 27.05
N LEU A 273 -21.66 -29.04 27.05
CA LEU A 273 -20.93 -27.80 26.80
C LEU A 273 -21.17 -27.29 25.38
N GLY A 274 -21.18 -28.18 24.39
CA GLY A 274 -21.52 -27.82 23.00
C GLY A 274 -22.87 -27.12 22.90
N GLN A 275 -23.90 -27.65 23.58
CA GLN A 275 -25.22 -27.02 23.62
C GLN A 275 -25.24 -25.65 24.30
N ILE A 276 -24.41 -25.44 25.34
CA ILE A 276 -24.28 -24.14 26.02
C ILE A 276 -23.61 -23.12 25.09
N LEU A 277 -22.55 -23.53 24.40
CA LEU A 277 -21.82 -22.69 23.46
C LEU A 277 -22.68 -22.30 22.25
N GLU A 278 -23.47 -23.24 21.71
CA GLU A 278 -24.43 -22.97 20.62
C GLU A 278 -25.51 -21.95 21.04
N HIS A 279 -25.97 -22.00 22.29
CA HIS A 279 -26.99 -21.08 22.80
C HIS A 279 -26.44 -19.67 23.05
N GLU A 280 -25.19 -19.54 23.48
CA GLU A 280 -24.58 -18.24 23.84
C GLU A 280 -23.94 -17.52 22.64
N ASN A 281 -23.27 -18.25 21.75
CA ASN A 281 -22.52 -17.65 20.63
C ASN A 281 -23.31 -17.67 19.30
N GLY A 282 -24.49 -18.32 19.28
CA GLY A 282 -25.32 -18.48 18.08
C GLY A 282 -24.87 -19.63 17.18
N ILE A 283 -25.66 -19.92 16.14
CA ILE A 283 -25.40 -21.02 15.20
C ILE A 283 -24.45 -20.52 14.10
N GLU A 284 -23.15 -20.80 14.19
CA GLU A 284 -22.27 -20.75 13.01
C GLU A 284 -22.08 -22.17 12.44
N VAL A 285 -22.17 -22.25 11.11
CA VAL A 285 -22.45 -23.48 10.39
C VAL A 285 -21.23 -24.44 10.32
N GLN A 286 -20.01 -24.01 10.65
CA GLN A 286 -18.81 -24.87 10.56
C GLN A 286 -17.72 -24.41 11.54
N GLY A 287 -17.48 -25.17 12.64
CA GLY A 287 -16.27 -25.02 13.46
C GLY A 287 -16.39 -25.38 14.94
N TYR A 288 -17.57 -25.23 15.54
CA TYR A 288 -17.72 -25.36 17.00
C TYR A 288 -17.53 -26.77 17.55
N ASP A 289 -17.68 -27.83 16.77
CA ASP A 289 -17.42 -29.19 17.27
C ASP A 289 -15.94 -29.41 17.65
N GLU A 290 -15.02 -28.76 16.95
CA GLU A 290 -13.59 -28.85 17.24
C GLU A 290 -13.20 -27.87 18.35
N GLU A 291 -13.73 -26.64 18.31
CA GLU A 291 -13.50 -25.63 19.34
C GLU A 291 -14.08 -26.06 20.69
N ALA A 292 -15.30 -26.63 20.72
CA ALA A 292 -15.90 -27.16 21.93
C ALA A 292 -15.09 -28.34 22.50
N LYS A 293 -14.48 -29.19 21.67
CA LYS A 293 -13.56 -30.25 22.13
C LYS A 293 -12.28 -29.69 22.73
N VAL A 294 -11.70 -28.65 22.11
CA VAL A 294 -10.47 -28.01 22.61
C VAL A 294 -10.75 -27.24 23.91
N ALA A 295 -11.78 -26.40 23.92
CA ALA A 295 -12.20 -25.62 25.08
C ALA A 295 -12.59 -26.53 26.25
N SER A 296 -13.40 -27.57 26.00
CA SER A 296 -13.75 -28.55 27.04
C SER A 296 -12.54 -29.29 27.59
N PHE A 297 -11.57 -29.65 26.75
CA PHE A 297 -10.36 -30.33 27.20
C PHE A 297 -9.48 -29.41 28.06
N ILE A 298 -9.23 -28.18 27.59
CA ILE A 298 -8.43 -27.18 28.31
C ILE A 298 -9.11 -26.85 29.64
N ALA A 299 -10.41 -26.58 29.64
CA ALA A 299 -11.17 -26.29 30.84
C ALA A 299 -11.25 -27.51 31.78
N SER A 300 -11.38 -28.75 31.28
CA SER A 300 -11.32 -29.96 32.12
C SER A 300 -9.95 -30.10 32.80
N LEU A 301 -8.87 -29.78 32.10
CA LEU A 301 -7.52 -29.75 32.68
C LEU A 301 -7.42 -28.66 33.77
N PHE A 302 -8.00 -27.48 33.55
CA PHE A 302 -8.02 -26.42 34.55
C PHE A 302 -8.90 -26.75 35.76
N LEU A 303 -10.06 -27.38 35.56
CA LEU A 303 -10.94 -27.84 36.64
C LEU A 303 -10.22 -28.86 37.53
N THR A 304 -9.46 -29.77 36.93
CA THR A 304 -8.69 -30.78 37.66
C THR A 304 -7.46 -30.18 38.35
N HIS A 305 -6.71 -29.32 37.67
CA HIS A 305 -5.56 -28.63 38.26
C HIS A 305 -5.93 -27.68 39.40
N ARG A 306 -7.04 -26.94 39.26
CA ARG A 306 -7.51 -26.05 40.32
C ARG A 306 -8.10 -26.83 41.50
N GLY A 307 -8.67 -28.02 41.26
CA GLY A 307 -9.20 -28.90 42.30
C GLY A 307 -10.73 -28.83 42.43
N PHE A 308 -11.42 -28.46 41.36
CA PHE A 308 -12.88 -28.52 41.24
C PHE A 308 -13.36 -29.95 41.01
N ALA A 309 -12.66 -30.69 40.16
CA ALA A 309 -13.02 -32.05 39.78
C ALA A 309 -11.80 -32.98 39.85
N LEU A 310 -12.04 -34.27 40.03
CA LEU A 310 -11.03 -35.32 39.94
C LEU A 310 -11.19 -36.08 38.63
N ILE A 311 -10.08 -36.31 37.93
CA ILE A 311 -10.06 -37.14 36.73
C ILE A 311 -9.62 -38.56 37.10
N SER A 312 -10.38 -39.55 36.65
CA SER A 312 -10.06 -40.97 36.83
C SER A 312 -10.28 -41.74 35.54
N GLN A 313 -9.45 -42.74 35.29
CA GLN A 313 -9.58 -43.66 34.16
C GLN A 313 -9.43 -45.08 34.70
N ASP A 314 -10.47 -45.90 34.53
CA ASP A 314 -10.51 -47.23 35.14
C ASP A 314 -9.61 -48.24 34.38
N GLU A 315 -9.48 -48.10 33.06
CA GLU A 315 -8.59 -48.93 32.20
C GLU A 315 -7.62 -48.06 31.38
N VAL A 316 -6.31 -48.22 31.57
CA VAL A 316 -5.28 -47.46 30.83
C VAL A 316 -4.68 -48.34 29.73
N PRO A 317 -4.55 -47.88 28.46
CA PRO A 317 -4.84 -46.52 27.96
C PRO A 317 -6.20 -46.35 27.27
N TYR A 318 -7.01 -47.41 27.11
CA TYR A 318 -8.20 -47.41 26.24
C TYR A 318 -9.56 -47.25 26.95
N GLY A 319 -9.59 -46.97 28.25
CA GLY A 319 -10.83 -46.81 29.03
C GLY A 319 -11.42 -45.41 28.96
N ASP A 320 -12.72 -45.30 29.29
CA ASP A 320 -13.41 -44.02 29.37
C ASP A 320 -12.84 -43.12 30.47
N ILE A 321 -12.67 -41.83 30.15
CA ILE A 321 -12.24 -40.83 31.11
C ILE A 321 -13.46 -40.35 31.90
N MET A 322 -13.35 -40.42 33.22
CA MET A 322 -14.41 -40.07 34.16
C MET A 322 -14.00 -38.81 34.93
N LEU A 323 -14.92 -37.85 35.06
CA LEU A 323 -14.80 -36.69 35.92
C LEU A 323 -15.70 -36.87 37.14
N GLU A 324 -15.14 -36.63 38.32
CA GLU A 324 -15.86 -36.64 39.59
C GLU A 324 -15.89 -35.22 40.19
N ASP A 325 -17.08 -34.71 40.52
CA ASP A 325 -17.23 -33.43 41.22
C ASP A 325 -16.86 -33.60 42.70
N LEU A 326 -15.92 -32.77 43.19
CA LEU A 326 -15.47 -32.78 44.58
C LEU A 326 -16.33 -31.91 45.51
N TRP A 327 -17.21 -31.07 44.94
CA TRP A 327 -17.98 -30.06 45.68
C TRP A 327 -19.49 -30.08 45.38
N PRO A 328 -20.18 -31.22 45.55
CA PRO A 328 -21.61 -31.33 45.23
C PRO A 328 -22.52 -30.44 46.12
N ASN A 329 -22.04 -30.03 47.30
CA ASN A 329 -22.82 -29.28 48.29
C ASN A 329 -22.78 -27.75 48.13
N ILE A 330 -21.98 -27.21 47.21
CA ILE A 330 -21.82 -25.76 47.02
C ILE A 330 -22.45 -25.37 45.69
N ALA A 331 -23.33 -24.37 45.68
CA ALA A 331 -24.07 -23.96 44.49
C ALA A 331 -23.41 -22.84 43.68
N ASP A 332 -22.53 -22.07 44.30
CA ASP A 332 -21.88 -20.91 43.69
C ASP A 332 -20.42 -21.18 43.31
N PHE A 333 -20.04 -20.74 42.11
CA PHE A 333 -18.70 -20.99 41.55
C PHE A 333 -17.61 -20.23 42.32
N ASP A 334 -17.91 -18.98 42.72
CA ASP A 334 -16.98 -18.11 43.44
C ASP A 334 -16.69 -18.64 44.86
N GLU A 335 -17.69 -19.22 45.52
CA GLU A 335 -17.53 -19.85 46.83
C GLU A 335 -16.64 -21.10 46.79
N VAL A 336 -16.68 -21.88 45.70
CA VAL A 336 -15.81 -23.04 45.50
C VAL A 336 -14.36 -22.57 45.26
N ASN A 337 -14.17 -21.54 44.44
CA ASN A 337 -12.86 -20.93 44.20
C ASN A 337 -12.20 -20.47 45.52
N LEU A 338 -12.94 -19.73 46.35
CA LEU A 338 -12.44 -19.25 47.65
C LEU A 338 -12.02 -20.40 48.58
N ARG A 339 -12.80 -21.48 48.64
CA ARG A 339 -12.45 -22.66 49.46
C ARG A 339 -11.23 -23.41 48.95
N ILE A 340 -11.06 -23.49 47.64
CA ILE A 340 -9.89 -24.09 47.01
C ILE A 340 -8.64 -23.27 47.32
N GLU A 341 -8.72 -21.95 47.21
CA GLU A 341 -7.62 -21.05 47.55
C GLU A 341 -7.25 -21.11 49.03
N GLU A 342 -8.25 -21.14 49.92
CA GLU A 342 -8.02 -21.31 51.36
C GLU A 342 -7.34 -22.65 51.67
N LYS A 343 -7.78 -23.75 51.05
CA LYS A 343 -7.15 -25.06 51.20
C LYS A 343 -5.71 -25.09 50.68
N LYS A 344 -5.43 -24.41 49.56
CA LYS A 344 -4.06 -24.27 49.02
C LYS A 344 -3.18 -23.43 49.92
N ARG A 345 -3.69 -22.34 50.49
CA ARG A 345 -2.97 -21.52 51.47
C ARG A 345 -2.64 -22.32 52.74
N LEU A 346 -3.60 -23.06 53.27
CA LEU A 346 -3.38 -23.92 54.43
C LEU A 346 -2.35 -25.03 54.15
N GLN A 347 -2.33 -25.60 52.93
CA GLN A 347 -1.32 -26.57 52.52
C GLN A 347 0.07 -25.95 52.31
N SER A 348 0.16 -24.74 51.75
CA SER A 348 1.44 -24.02 51.63
C SER A 348 1.99 -23.63 53.00
N ASP A 349 1.12 -23.18 53.90
CA ASP A 349 1.49 -22.78 55.26
C ASP A 349 1.93 -24.01 56.06
N ALA A 350 1.25 -25.16 55.93
CA ALA A 350 1.68 -26.42 56.51
C ALA A 350 3.04 -26.89 55.96
N ASN A 351 3.26 -26.83 54.64
CA ASN A 351 4.53 -27.18 54.01
C ASN A 351 5.67 -26.21 54.36
N SER A 352 5.35 -24.95 54.72
CA SER A 352 6.34 -23.99 55.21
C SER A 352 6.74 -24.25 56.67
N SER A 353 5.89 -24.94 57.44
CA SER A 353 6.15 -25.32 58.82
C SER A 353 6.92 -26.63 58.97
N GLU A 354 6.94 -27.48 57.93
CA GLU A 354 7.83 -28.63 57.87
C GLU A 354 9.23 -28.17 57.44
N GLU A 355 10.19 -28.20 58.38
CA GLU A 355 11.59 -27.92 58.09
C GLU A 355 12.07 -28.83 56.94
N THR A 356 12.44 -28.23 55.81
CA THR A 356 12.93 -28.97 54.64
C THR A 356 14.04 -29.94 55.05
N GLY A 357 14.08 -31.14 54.46
CA GLY A 357 15.04 -32.18 54.85
C GLY A 357 16.49 -31.67 54.91
N SER A 358 16.88 -30.74 54.03
CA SER A 358 18.18 -30.05 54.04
C SER A 358 18.50 -29.30 55.33
N VAL A 359 17.51 -28.61 55.92
CA VAL A 359 17.64 -27.86 57.17
C VAL A 359 17.79 -28.81 58.36
N GLN A 360 17.06 -29.93 58.35
CA GLN A 360 17.20 -30.97 59.37
C GLN A 360 18.57 -31.66 59.33
N PHE A 361 19.11 -31.93 58.13
CA PHE A 361 20.48 -32.47 57.97
C PHE A 361 21.55 -31.47 58.40
N ALA A 362 21.38 -30.18 58.10
CA ALA A 362 22.30 -29.12 58.53
C ALA A 362 22.35 -29.01 60.07
N LYS A 363 21.20 -29.06 60.75
CA LYS A 363 21.12 -29.06 62.22
C LYS A 363 21.84 -30.25 62.85
N LYS A 364 21.59 -31.48 62.36
CA LYS A 364 22.29 -32.69 62.84
C LYS A 364 23.80 -32.63 62.64
N ARG A 365 24.25 -32.02 61.53
CA ARG A 365 25.68 -31.86 61.24
C ARG A 365 26.33 -30.84 62.17
N ALA A 366 25.66 -29.72 62.44
CA ALA A 366 26.12 -28.70 63.37
C ALA A 366 26.24 -29.25 64.81
N GLU A 367 25.27 -30.04 65.27
CA GLU A 367 25.31 -30.67 66.59
C GLU A 367 26.48 -31.66 66.72
N LYS A 368 26.72 -32.46 65.68
CA LYS A 368 27.86 -33.39 65.63
C LYS A 368 29.21 -32.67 65.61
N LEU A 369 29.29 -31.50 64.96
CA LEU A 369 30.50 -30.67 64.95
C LEU A 369 30.79 -30.09 66.34
N ARG A 370 29.76 -29.56 67.02
CA ARG A 370 29.89 -29.03 68.38
C ARG A 370 30.36 -30.08 69.38
N LEU A 371 29.80 -31.29 69.33
CA LEU A 371 30.24 -32.40 70.17
C LEU A 371 31.69 -32.82 69.89
N LYS A 372 32.16 -32.66 68.64
CA LYS A 372 33.55 -32.95 68.28
C LYS A 372 34.49 -31.87 68.81
N GLU A 373 34.14 -30.60 68.65
CA GLU A 373 34.92 -29.47 69.19
C GLU A 373 35.04 -29.53 70.72
N GLU A 374 33.96 -29.89 71.42
CA GLU A 374 33.97 -30.03 72.87
C GLU A 374 34.89 -31.18 73.32
N LYS A 375 34.88 -32.31 72.60
CA LYS A 375 35.81 -33.43 72.84
C LYS A 375 37.26 -33.06 72.54
N GLU A 376 37.53 -32.36 71.43
CA GLU A 376 38.87 -31.89 71.08
C GLU A 376 39.40 -30.89 72.11
N ARG A 377 38.54 -30.02 72.66
CA ARG A 377 38.90 -29.14 73.77
C ARG A 377 39.29 -29.91 75.03
N LEU A 378 38.48 -30.89 75.43
CA LEU A 378 38.77 -31.72 76.60
C LEU A 378 40.05 -32.53 76.43
N ALA A 379 40.31 -33.06 75.23
CA ALA A 379 41.54 -33.78 74.92
C ALA A 379 42.78 -32.87 75.02
N LYS A 380 42.72 -31.65 74.49
CA LYS A 380 43.81 -30.68 74.63
C LYS A 380 44.05 -30.28 76.09
N GLU A 381 43.00 -30.12 76.87
CA GLU A 381 43.12 -29.82 78.31
C GLU A 381 43.78 -30.98 79.07
N GLN A 382 43.47 -32.22 78.70
CA GLN A 382 44.15 -33.42 79.23
C GLN A 382 45.62 -33.53 78.80
N GLU A 383 45.93 -33.27 77.53
CA GLU A 383 47.32 -33.27 77.03
C GLU A 383 48.17 -32.20 77.71
N LEU A 384 47.61 -31.00 77.94
CA LEU A 384 48.31 -29.91 78.60
C LEU A 384 48.56 -30.21 80.09
N ALA A 385 47.61 -30.87 80.77
CA ALA A 385 47.79 -31.38 82.13
C ALA A 385 48.86 -32.49 82.20
N LEU A 386 48.93 -33.37 81.19
CA LEU A 386 49.97 -34.40 81.08
C LEU A 386 51.35 -33.78 80.85
N GLN A 387 51.47 -32.78 79.97
CA GLN A 387 52.72 -32.05 79.75
C GLN A 387 53.18 -31.28 80.99
N GLU A 388 52.27 -30.67 81.76
CA GLU A 388 52.60 -30.06 83.05
C GLU A 388 53.10 -31.11 84.05
N SER A 389 52.52 -32.31 84.07
CA SER A 389 52.98 -33.40 84.94
C SER A 389 54.34 -33.98 84.54
N GLU A 390 54.60 -34.18 83.24
CA GLU A 390 55.91 -34.65 82.75
C GLU A 390 57.01 -33.60 82.97
N ALA A 391 56.70 -32.31 82.83
CA ALA A 391 57.63 -31.23 83.13
C ALA A 391 57.97 -31.12 84.63
N LEU A 392 57.07 -31.56 85.52
CA LEU A 392 57.33 -31.68 86.96
C LEU A 392 58.18 -32.92 87.28
N GLU A 393 57.99 -34.04 86.58
CA GLU A 393 58.76 -35.27 86.78
C GLU A 393 60.20 -35.19 86.23
N GLU A 394 60.46 -34.47 85.13
CA GLU A 394 61.82 -34.28 84.60
C GLU A 394 62.71 -33.40 85.51
N HIS A 395 62.12 -32.60 86.41
CA HIS A 395 62.84 -31.66 87.27
C HIS A 395 63.25 -32.24 88.64
N ASP A 396 62.84 -33.47 88.97
CA ASP A 396 62.99 -34.06 90.31
C ASP A 396 64.22 -35.01 90.45
N TRP A 397 64.97 -35.28 89.37
CA TRP A 397 66.19 -36.10 89.45
C TRP A 397 67.46 -35.31 89.77
N LEU A 398 67.38 -33.98 89.91
CA LEU A 398 68.53 -33.09 90.16
C LEU A 398 68.56 -32.55 91.61
N VAL A 399 68.14 -33.39 92.57
CA VAL A 399 68.41 -33.21 94.00
C VAL A 399 68.82 -34.56 94.62
N GLU A 400 70.13 -34.78 94.70
CA GLU A 400 70.88 -35.09 95.94
C GLU A 400 72.38 -34.84 95.73
#